data_AF-A0A6L6LNV8-F1
#
_entry.id   AF-A0A6L6LNV8-F1
#
_cell.length_a   1.000
_cell.length_b   1.000
_cell.length_c   1.000
_cell.angle_alpha   90.00
_cell.angle_beta   90.00
_cell.angle_gamma   90.00
#
_symmetry.space_group_name_H-M   'P 1'
#
loop_
_entity.id
_entity.type
_entity.pdbx_description
1 polymer ?
#
loop_
_entity_poly.entity_id
_entity_poly.type
_entity_poly.pdbx_seq_one_letter_code
_entity_poly.pdbx_strand_id
1 'polypeptide(L)' 'MKTMERQMDALGRIVLPAGYRKQKNLQAGDVLCVDEQEGKLVIYPRKARCVLCGGKKELLSHGRHTLCEACWKELHI' A
#
# COMPACT_ATOMS: atom_id res chain seq x y z
N MET A 1 -8.23 -20.26 8.38
CA MET A 1 -7.23 -19.49 7.61
C MET A 1 -5.97 -20.36 7.50
N LYS A 2 -5.55 -20.73 6.29
CA LYS A 2 -4.45 -21.68 6.08
C LYS A 2 -3.12 -20.91 6.03
N THR A 3 -2.17 -21.25 6.87
CA THR A 3 -0.81 -20.71 6.80
C THR A 3 -0.17 -21.15 5.48
N MET A 4 0.48 -20.22 4.77
CA MET A 4 1.19 -20.51 3.52
C MET A 4 2.65 -20.16 3.70
N GLU A 5 3.53 -21.13 3.46
CA GLU A 5 4.97 -20.97 3.58
C GLU A 5 5.60 -20.72 2.20
N ARG A 6 6.57 -19.81 2.16
CA ARG A 6 7.33 -19.47 0.96
C ARG A 6 8.79 -19.33 1.33
N GLN A 7 9.63 -20.06 0.61
CA GLN A 7 11.07 -19.91 0.74
C GLN A 7 11.49 -18.57 0.13
N MET A 8 12.38 -17.88 0.83
CA MET A 8 13.04 -16.69 0.35
C MET A 8 14.11 -17.08 -0.67
N ASP A 9 14.23 -16.32 -1.75
CA ASP A 9 15.30 -16.56 -2.71
C ASP A 9 16.65 -16.02 -2.24
N ALA A 10 17.71 -16.25 -3.02
CA ALA A 10 19.07 -15.85 -2.70
C ALA A 10 19.27 -14.32 -2.54
N LEU A 11 18.33 -13.51 -3.03
CA LEU A 11 18.39 -12.05 -2.95
C LEU A 11 17.50 -11.48 -1.85
N GLY A 12 16.86 -12.34 -1.04
CA GLY A 12 15.99 -11.91 0.03
C GLY A 12 14.53 -11.65 -0.39
N ARG A 13 14.11 -12.03 -1.60
CA ARG A 13 12.76 -11.78 -2.08
C ARG A 13 11.82 -12.92 -1.68
N ILE A 14 10.56 -12.57 -1.41
CA ILE A 14 9.48 -13.55 -1.19
C ILE A 14 8.43 -13.44 -2.29
N VAL A 15 7.89 -14.58 -2.72
CA VAL A 15 6.85 -14.62 -3.75
C VAL A 15 5.46 -14.69 -3.12
N LEU A 16 4.64 -13.68 -3.36
CA LEU A 16 3.24 -13.70 -2.95
C LEU A 16 2.44 -14.72 -3.78
N PRO A 17 1.73 -15.67 -3.14
CA PRO A 17 0.91 -16.65 -3.84
C PRO A 17 -0.12 -16.00 -4.78
N ALA A 18 -0.36 -16.62 -5.94
CA ALA A 18 -1.31 -16.09 -6.93
C ALA A 18 -2.73 -15.92 -6.37
N GLY A 19 -3.19 -16.83 -5.51
CA GLY A 19 -4.50 -16.73 -4.85
C GLY A 19 -4.62 -15.49 -3.96
N TYR A 20 -3.57 -15.19 -3.18
CA TYR A 20 -3.52 -13.98 -2.35
C TYR A 20 -3.56 -12.71 -3.21
N ARG A 21 -2.79 -12.68 -4.31
CA ARG A 21 -2.79 -11.54 -5.24
C ARG A 21 -4.18 -11.29 -5.82
N LYS A 22 -4.88 -12.33 -6.28
CA LYS A 22 -6.26 -12.21 -6.78
C LYS A 22 -7.21 -11.69 -5.70
N GLN A 23 -7.15 -12.26 -4.49
CA GLN A 23 -8.02 -11.85 -3.38
C GLN A 23 -7.81 -10.39 -2.96
N LYS A 24 -6.58 -9.89 -3.04
CA LYS A 24 -6.22 -8.52 -2.68
C LYS A 24 -6.15 -7.56 -3.87
N ASN A 25 -6.57 -8.01 -5.06
CA ASN A 25 -6.49 -7.26 -6.32
C ASN A 25 -5.10 -6.65 -6.59
N LEU A 26 -4.05 -7.42 -6.30
CA LEU A 26 -2.65 -7.00 -6.50
C LEU A 26 -2.15 -7.36 -7.90
N GLN A 27 -1.60 -6.37 -8.58
CA GLN A 27 -1.00 -6.45 -9.91
C GLN A 27 0.53 -6.40 -9.83
N ALA A 28 1.20 -6.77 -10.93
CA ALA A 28 2.64 -6.56 -11.03
C ALA A 28 2.93 -5.05 -11.04
N GLY A 29 3.89 -4.61 -10.22
CA GLY A 29 4.23 -3.19 -10.07
C GLY A 29 3.50 -2.46 -8.95
N ASP A 30 2.50 -3.09 -8.31
CA ASP A 30 1.84 -2.49 -7.14
C ASP A 30 2.82 -2.27 -6.00
N VAL A 31 2.71 -1.09 -5.36
CA VAL A 31 3.52 -0.73 -4.21
C VAL A 31 2.89 -1.29 -2.94
N LEU A 32 3.66 -2.11 -2.22
CA LEU A 32 3.27 -2.62 -0.90
C LEU A 32 4.06 -1.90 0.19
N CYS A 33 3.41 -1.68 1.33
CA CYS A 33 4.08 -1.29 2.56
C CYS A 33 4.55 -2.55 3.28
N VAL A 34 5.78 -2.50 3.78
CA VAL A 34 6.38 -3.50 4.67
C VAL A 34 6.62 -2.80 5.99
N ASP A 35 6.08 -3.37 7.06
CA ASP A 35 6.06 -2.78 8.39
C ASP A 35 6.29 -3.86 9.45
N GLU A 36 6.68 -3.46 10.65
CA GLU A 36 6.85 -4.37 11.79
C GLU A 36 5.77 -4.09 12.83
N GLN A 37 4.98 -5.11 13.16
CA GLN A 37 3.94 -5.03 14.19
C GLN A 37 4.03 -6.26 15.07
N GLU A 38 4.16 -6.05 16.38
CA GLU A 38 4.24 -7.14 17.36
C GLU A 38 5.35 -8.16 17.05
N GLY A 39 6.50 -7.70 16.56
CA GLY A 39 7.63 -8.55 16.16
C GLY A 39 7.36 -9.39 14.90
N LYS A 40 6.30 -9.08 14.16
CA LYS A 40 5.95 -9.73 12.89
C LYS A 40 6.07 -8.74 11.74
N LEU A 41 6.62 -9.22 10.64
CA LEU A 41 6.65 -8.47 9.39
C LEU A 41 5.25 -8.51 8.75
N VAL A 42 4.65 -7.33 8.59
CA VAL A 42 3.31 -7.14 8.02
C VAL A 42 3.43 -6.47 6.67
N ILE A 43 2.82 -7.10 5.65
CA ILE A 43 2.80 -6.59 4.28
C ILE A 43 1.37 -6.25 3.88
N TYR A 44 1.15 -5.04 3.35
CA TYR A 44 -0.17 -4.58 2.94
C TYR A 44 -0.11 -3.60 1.76
N PRO A 45 -1.20 -3.46 0.96
CA PRO A 45 -1.22 -2.52 -0.15
C PRO A 45 -0.99 -1.08 0.31
N ARG A 46 -0.18 -0.31 -0.42
CA ARG A 46 -0.01 1.12 -0.15
C ARG A 46 -1.35 1.82 -0.33
N LYS A 47 -1.91 2.32 0.77
CA LYS A 47 -3.11 3.17 0.71
C LYS A 47 -2.75 4.52 0.10
N ALA A 48 -3.64 5.03 -0.76
CA ALA A 48 -3.60 6.42 -1.19
C ALA A 48 -3.57 7.34 0.02
N ARG A 49 -2.76 8.38 -0.06
CA ARG A 49 -2.54 9.37 0.99
C ARG A 49 -2.37 10.73 0.34
N CYS A 50 -2.81 11.77 1.03
CA CYS A 50 -2.54 13.14 0.63
C CYS A 50 -1.04 13.34 0.50
N VAL A 51 -0.57 13.85 -0.64
CA VAL A 51 0.85 14.08 -0.91
C VAL A 51 1.45 15.15 0.01
N LEU A 52 0.63 16.06 0.56
CA LEU A 52 1.09 17.12 1.45
C LEU A 52 1.11 16.70 2.92
N CYS A 53 -0.04 16.32 3.47
CA CYS A 53 -0.17 16.04 4.90
C CYS A 53 -0.14 14.54 5.26
N GLY A 54 -0.10 13.63 4.28
CA GLY A 54 -0.17 12.18 4.52
C GLY A 54 -1.54 11.67 4.98
N GLY A 55 -2.54 12.55 5.07
CA GLY A 55 -3.92 12.24 5.47
C GLY A 55 -4.55 11.18 4.55
N LYS A 56 -5.54 10.45 5.09
CA LYS A 56 -6.24 9.36 4.38
C LYS A 56 -7.73 9.62 4.18
N LYS A 57 -8.25 10.73 4.71
CA LYS A 57 -9.66 11.12 4.63
C LYS A 57 -9.88 12.03 3.43
N GLU A 58 -11.04 11.87 2.79
CA GLU A 58 -11.54 12.76 1.72
C GLU A 58 -10.47 13.03 0.65
N LEU A 59 -9.91 11.93 0.12
CA LEU A 59 -8.85 11.96 -0.86
C LEU A 59 -9.42 12.21 -2.26
N LEU A 60 -9.02 13.34 -2.83
CA LEU A 60 -9.25 13.75 -4.21
C LEU A 60 -8.04 13.34 -5.05
N SER A 61 -8.28 12.71 -6.20
CA SER A 61 -7.22 12.39 -7.16
C SER A 61 -7.13 13.51 -8.19
N HIS A 62 -5.96 14.13 -8.33
CA HIS A 62 -5.68 15.16 -9.33
C HIS A 62 -4.41 14.78 -10.11
N GLY A 63 -4.58 14.31 -11.35
CA GLY A 63 -3.49 13.78 -12.17
C GLY A 63 -2.81 12.57 -11.52
N ARG A 64 -1.51 12.68 -11.23
CA ARG A 64 -0.70 11.63 -10.57
C ARG A 64 -0.64 11.76 -9.05
N HIS A 65 -1.26 12.79 -8.49
CA HIS A 65 -1.22 13.06 -7.05
C HIS A 65 -2.57 12.83 -6.42
N THR A 66 -2.54 12.41 -5.16
CA THR A 66 -3.73 12.36 -4.32
C THR A 66 -3.59 13.45 -3.26
N LEU A 67 -4.62 14.27 -3.07
CA LEU A 67 -4.69 15.35 -2.07
C LEU A 67 -5.92 15.12 -1.21
N CYS A 68 -5.89 15.41 0.08
CA CYS A 68 -7.13 15.48 0.86
C CYS A 68 -7.84 16.81 0.61
N GLU A 69 -9.16 16.85 0.83
CA GLU A 69 -9.95 18.08 0.71
C GLU A 69 -9.37 19.27 1.49
N ALA A 70 -8.87 19.03 2.72
CA ALA A 70 -8.28 20.08 3.55
C ALA A 70 -7.08 20.74 2.83
N CYS A 71 -6.13 19.93 2.36
CA CYS A 71 -4.97 20.40 1.62
C CYS A 71 -5.34 20.99 0.24
N TRP A 72 -6.39 20.48 -0.40
CA TRP A 72 -6.89 21.05 -1.65
C TRP A 72 -7.43 22.46 -1.47
N LYS A 73 -8.21 22.68 -0.39
CA LYS A 73 -8.77 23.99 -0.02
C LYS A 73 -7.66 24.99 0.31
N GLU A 74 -6.63 24.59 1.07
CA GLU A 74 -5.48 25.48 1.36
C GLU A 74 -4.72 25.95 0.12
N LEU A 75 -4.70 25.15 -0.96
CA LEU A 75 -4.02 25.50 -2.22
C LEU A 75 -4.86 26.39 -3.16
N HIS A 76 -6.18 26.45 -2.99
CA HIS A 76 -7.11 27.20 -3.86
C HIS A 76 -7.75 28.40 -3.13
N ILE A 77 -7.05 28.96 -2.14
CA ILE A 77 -7.39 30.21 -1.46
C ILE A 77 -6.36 31.27 -1.82
#